data_AF-A0A843AVY0-F1
#
_entry.id   AF-A0A843AVY0-F1
#
_cell.length_a   1.000
_cell.length_b   1.000
_cell.length_c   1.000
_cell.angle_alpha   90.00
_cell.angle_beta   90.00
_cell.angle_gamma   90.00
#
_symmetry.space_group_name_H-M   'P 1'
#
loop_
_entity.id
_entity.type
_entity.pdbx_description
1 polymer ?
#
loop_
_entity_poly.entity_id
_entity_poly.type
_entity_poly.pdbx_seq_one_letter_code
_entity_poly.pdbx_strand_id
1 'polypeptide(L)'
;MERKYVVASIAILLAFSVGLVGFFLVSEGIPDGLDKTLEEHGTGEESDPIYTAPLDYGSSYFSSLIMGIVGFLITLLAVYGIVRLRKSMRSA
;
A
#
# COMPACT_ATOMS: atom_id res chain seq x y z
N MET A 1 19.86 -21.55 -2.55
CA MET A 1 18.74 -21.69 -1.62
C MET A 1 18.43 -23.17 -1.47
N GLU A 2 18.42 -23.73 -0.26
CA GLU A 2 18.17 -25.17 -0.10
C GLU A 2 16.70 -25.52 -0.40
N ARG A 3 16.47 -26.73 -0.94
CA ARG A 3 15.13 -27.22 -1.34
C ARG A 3 14.09 -27.09 -0.23
N LYS A 4 14.48 -27.30 1.03
CA LYS A 4 13.60 -27.16 2.20
C LYS A 4 13.04 -25.74 2.35
N TYR A 5 13.84 -24.71 2.07
CA TYR A 5 13.40 -23.32 2.13
C TYR A 5 12.47 -22.97 0.96
N VAL A 6 12.75 -23.48 -0.25
CA VAL A 6 11.87 -23.29 -1.41
C VAL A 6 10.49 -23.88 -1.13
N VAL A 7 10.43 -25.11 -0.61
CA VAL A 7 9.17 -25.79 -0.28
C VAL A 7 8.41 -25.08 0.83
N ALA A 8 9.11 -24.62 1.88
CA ALA A 8 8.49 -23.85 2.95
C ALA A 8 7.90 -22.52 2.45
N SER A 9 8.64 -21.80 1.59
CA SER A 9 8.14 -20.56 0.98
C SER A 9 6.89 -20.81 0.13
N ILE A 10 6.89 -21.86 -0.70
CA ILE A 10 5.71 -22.21 -1.52
C ILE A 10 4.53 -22.57 -0.62
N ALA A 11 4.74 -23.36 0.43
CA ALA A 11 3.67 -23.74 1.36
C ALA A 11 3.06 -22.52 2.07
N ILE A 12 3.90 -21.59 2.53
CA ILE A 12 3.44 -20.33 3.15
C ILE A 12 2.65 -19.50 2.14
N LEU A 13 3.15 -19.36 0.91
CA LEU A 13 2.46 -18.58 -0.13
C LEU A 13 1.08 -19.19 -0.47
N LEU A 14 0.99 -20.51 -0.55
CA LEU A 14 -0.28 -21.20 -0.79
C LEU A 14 -1.24 -21.04 0.39
N ALA A 15 -0.76 -21.24 1.62
CA ALA A 15 -1.57 -21.04 2.82
C ALA A 15 -2.07 -19.59 2.93
N PHE A 16 -1.21 -18.62 2.64
CA PHE A 16 -1.58 -17.21 2.63
C PHE A 16 -2.57 -16.89 1.52
N SER A 17 -2.35 -17.39 0.31
CA SER A 17 -3.25 -17.15 -0.83
C SER A 17 -4.66 -17.70 -0.58
N VAL A 18 -4.77 -18.93 -0.06
CA VAL A 18 -6.07 -19.53 0.28
C VAL A 18 -6.69 -18.83 1.49
N GLY A 19 -5.90 -18.59 2.53
CA GLY A 19 -6.35 -17.91 3.75
C GLY A 19 -6.85 -16.49 3.49
N LEU A 20 -6.19 -15.75 2.60
CA LEU A 20 -6.59 -14.40 2.22
C LEU A 20 -7.93 -14.38 1.50
N VAL A 21 -8.14 -15.27 0.52
CA VAL A 21 -9.43 -15.37 -0.17
C VAL A 21 -10.53 -15.81 0.79
N GLY A 22 -10.25 -16.81 1.64
CA GLY A 22 -11.19 -17.26 2.67
C GLY A 22 -11.54 -16.16 3.67
N PHE A 23 -10.56 -15.32 4.05
CA PHE A 23 -10.77 -14.16 4.90
C PHE A 23 -11.73 -13.15 4.25
N PHE A 24 -11.55 -12.84 2.96
CA PHE A 24 -12.44 -11.91 2.25
C PHE A 24 -13.90 -12.38 2.20
N LEU A 25 -14.13 -13.69 2.07
CA LEU A 25 -15.49 -14.26 2.09
C LEU A 25 -16.19 -14.10 3.44
N VAL A 26 -15.43 -13.99 4.54
CA VAL A 26 -15.97 -13.83 5.90
C VAL A 26 -15.99 -12.36 6.32
N SER A 27 -15.11 -11.53 5.75
CA SER A 27 -15.03 -10.11 6.07
C SER A 27 -16.12 -9.27 5.41
N GLU A 28 -16.84 -9.81 4.42
CA GLU A 28 -17.95 -9.13 3.76
C GLU A 28 -19.08 -8.87 4.79
N GLY A 29 -19.21 -7.60 5.21
CA GLY A 29 -20.18 -7.16 6.23
C GLY A 29 -19.58 -6.86 7.61
N ILE A 30 -18.27 -7.03 7.80
CA ILE A 30 -17.56 -6.50 8.98
C ILE A 30 -17.20 -5.04 8.67
N PRO A 31 -17.64 -4.06 9.49
CA PRO A 31 -17.27 -2.65 9.31
C PRO A 31 -15.75 -2.51 9.26
N ASP A 32 -15.25 -1.54 8.49
CA ASP A 32 -13.81 -1.27 8.48
C ASP A 32 -13.33 -0.98 9.92
N GLY A 33 -12.08 -1.31 10.21
CA GLY A 33 -11.47 -0.98 11.50
C GLY A 33 -11.54 0.51 11.80
N LEU A 34 -11.54 1.35 10.76
CA LEU A 34 -11.76 2.79 10.89
C LEU A 34 -13.20 3.10 11.30
N ASP A 35 -14.21 2.56 10.58
CA ASP A 35 -15.63 2.75 10.88
C ASP A 35 -15.94 2.33 12.32
N LYS A 36 -15.48 1.15 12.72
CA LYS A 36 -15.65 0.65 14.08
C LYS A 36 -15.00 1.56 15.13
N THR A 37 -13.82 2.11 14.83
CA THR A 37 -13.15 3.07 15.73
C THR A 37 -13.93 4.38 15.82
N LEU A 38 -14.48 4.87 14.71
CA LEU A 38 -15.31 6.07 14.65
C LEU A 38 -16.66 5.89 15.35
N GLU A 39 -17.25 4.69 15.32
CA GLU A 39 -18.44 4.34 16.09
C GLU A 39 -18.15 4.27 17.60
N GLU A 40 -17.04 3.67 18.00
CA GLU A 40 -16.72 3.47 19.42
C GLU A 40 -16.15 4.73 20.09
N HIS A 41 -15.42 5.59 19.36
CA HIS A 41 -14.64 6.70 19.92
C HIS A 41 -14.81 8.04 19.18
N GLY A 42 -15.58 8.09 18.08
CA GLY A 42 -15.81 9.28 17.25
C GLY A 42 -17.27 9.74 17.21
N THR A 43 -17.58 10.71 16.35
CA THR A 43 -18.94 11.25 16.15
C THR A 43 -19.82 10.37 15.25
N GLY A 44 -19.36 9.18 14.85
CA GLY A 44 -20.08 8.25 13.98
C GLY A 44 -20.02 8.57 12.48
N GLU A 45 -19.35 9.64 12.06
CA GLU A 45 -19.20 10.01 10.64
C GLU A 45 -17.73 10.33 10.32
N GLU A 46 -17.27 9.90 9.15
CA GLU A 46 -15.97 10.27 8.61
C GLU A 46 -16.01 11.75 8.21
N SER A 47 -15.19 12.59 8.84
CA SER A 47 -15.12 14.01 8.49
C SER A 47 -14.56 14.19 7.08
N ASP A 48 -15.15 15.08 6.29
CA ASP A 48 -14.63 15.42 4.96
C ASP A 48 -13.12 15.74 5.02
N PRO A 49 -12.30 15.16 4.14
CA PRO A 49 -10.86 15.40 4.14
C PRO A 49 -10.58 16.89 3.90
N ILE A 50 -9.91 17.55 4.85
CA ILE A 50 -9.53 18.97 4.76
C ILE A 50 -8.55 19.21 3.59
N TYR A 51 -7.80 18.18 3.20
CA TYR A 51 -6.84 18.23 2.11
C TYR A 51 -6.97 16.99 1.24
N THR A 52 -7.16 17.22 -0.06
CA THR A 52 -7.09 16.18 -1.08
C THR A 52 -5.76 16.32 -1.82
N ALA A 53 -4.96 15.25 -1.77
CA ALA A 53 -3.72 15.21 -2.54
C ALA A 53 -4.03 15.33 -4.05
N PRO A 54 -3.16 16.00 -4.83
CA PRO A 54 -3.37 16.16 -6.27
C PRO A 54 -3.23 14.84 -7.05
N LEU A 55 -2.67 13.81 -6.42
CA LEU A 55 -2.55 12.46 -6.96
C LEU A 55 -3.42 11.52 -6.13
N ASP A 56 -4.39 10.89 -6.78
CA ASP A 56 -5.25 9.88 -6.19
C ASP A 56 -4.63 8.48 -6.34
N TYR A 57 -4.89 7.59 -5.38
CA TYR A 57 -4.53 6.17 -5.50
C TYR A 57 -5.43 5.43 -6.50
N GLY A 58 -6.51 6.04 -6.97
CA GLY A 58 -7.38 5.48 -7.99
C GLY A 58 -8.45 4.55 -7.41
N SER A 59 -9.61 4.52 -8.07
CA SER A 59 -10.83 3.86 -7.58
C SER A 59 -10.94 2.37 -7.90
N SER A 60 -9.95 1.77 -8.56
CA SER A 60 -9.99 0.37 -9.00
C SER A 60 -8.62 -0.27 -8.84
N TYR A 61 -8.56 -1.59 -8.64
CA TYR A 61 -7.29 -2.30 -8.47
C TYR A 61 -6.25 -1.97 -9.56
N PHE A 62 -6.68 -1.93 -10.83
CA PHE A 62 -5.78 -1.65 -11.95
C PHE A 62 -5.30 -0.19 -11.96
N SER A 63 -6.18 0.77 -11.67
CA SER A 63 -5.77 2.17 -11.54
C SER A 63 -4.83 2.37 -10.35
N SER A 64 -5.06 1.69 -9.23
CA SER A 64 -4.17 1.74 -8.07
C SER A 64 -2.82 1.12 -8.30
N LEU A 65 -2.74 0.01 -9.05
CA LEU A 65 -1.47 -0.57 -9.46
C LEU A 65 -0.66 0.42 -10.30
N ILE A 66 -1.30 1.06 -11.28
CA ILE A 66 -0.64 2.07 -12.13
C ILE A 66 -0.18 3.26 -11.30
N MET A 67 -1.03 3.80 -10.42
CA MET A 67 -0.68 4.93 -9.57
C MET A 67 0.44 4.59 -8.58
N GLY A 68 0.50 3.35 -8.09
CA GLY A 68 1.63 2.84 -7.31
C GLY A 68 2.94 2.86 -8.09
N ILE A 69 2.95 2.40 -9.35
CA ILE A 69 4.13 2.44 -10.23
C ILE A 69 4.55 3.89 -10.50
N VAL A 70 3.60 4.77 -10.81
CA VAL A 70 3.87 6.19 -11.07
C VAL A 70 4.47 6.87 -9.83
N GLY A 71 3.88 6.67 -8.66
CA GLY A 71 4.38 7.20 -7.39
C GLY A 71 5.80 6.75 -7.11
N PHE A 72 6.08 5.45 -7.28
CA PHE A 72 7.43 4.90 -7.12
C PHE A 72 8.46 5.58 -8.04
N LEU A 73 8.13 5.76 -9.32
CA LEU A 73 9.03 6.42 -10.29
C LEU A 73 9.29 7.88 -9.91
N ILE A 74 8.28 8.63 -9.49
CA ILE A 74 8.42 10.01 -9.04
C ILE A 74 9.37 10.09 -7.84
N THR A 75 9.15 9.26 -6.82
CA THR A 75 10.00 9.22 -5.63
C THR A 75 11.44 8.85 -5.99
N LEU A 76 11.64 7.85 -6.84
CA LEU A 76 12.96 7.43 -7.32
C LEU A 76 13.69 8.59 -8.01
N LEU A 77 13.02 9.29 -8.93
CA LEU A 77 13.59 10.44 -9.64
C LEU A 77 13.91 11.60 -8.70
N ALA A 78 13.05 11.88 -7.72
CA ALA A 78 13.30 12.91 -6.73
C ALA A 78 14.55 12.59 -5.89
N VAL A 79 14.64 11.36 -5.35
CA VAL A 79 15.80 10.91 -4.57
C VAL A 79 17.07 10.91 -5.41
N TYR A 80 17.01 10.39 -6.63
CA TYR A 80 18.14 10.39 -7.55
C TYR A 80 18.60 11.82 -7.87
N GLY A 81 17.66 12.74 -8.14
CA GLY A 81 17.94 14.16 -8.36
C GLY A 81 18.65 14.80 -7.17
N ILE A 82 18.15 14.58 -5.96
CA ILE A 82 18.76 15.08 -4.71
C ILE A 82 20.19 14.55 -4.56
N VAL A 83 20.41 13.24 -4.74
CA VAL A 83 21.73 12.63 -4.62
C VAL A 83 22.69 13.16 -5.69
N ARG A 84 22.21 13.33 -6.93
CA ARG A 84 23.01 13.87 -8.04
C ARG A 84 23.41 15.31 -7.79
N LEU A 85 22.49 16.15 -7.32
CA LEU A 85 22.78 17.54 -6.94
C LEU A 85 23.81 17.62 -5.81
N ARG A 86 23.66 16.80 -4.76
CA ARG A 86 24.64 16.73 -3.66
C ARG A 86 26.03 16.31 -4.12
N LYS A 87 26.13 15.35 -5.06
CA LYS A 87 27.42 14.94 -5.64
C LYS A 87 28.03 16.06 -6.49
N SER A 88 27.22 16.74 -7.30
CA SER A 88 27.66 17.86 -8.13
C SER A 88 28.20 19.02 -7.29
N MET A 89 27.56 19.33 -6.16
CA MET A 89 27.99 20.38 -5.24
C MET A 89 29.23 20.03 -4.41
N ARG A 90 29.58 18.74 -4.28
CA ARG A 90 30.78 18.28 -3.56
C ARG A 90 32.02 18.20 -4.44
N SER A 91 31.85 18.20 -5.76
CA SER A 91 32.94 18.15 -6.75
C SER A 91 33.22 19.51 -7.40
N ALA A 92 32.45 20.55 -7.06
CA ALA A 92 32.73 21.96 -7.36
C ALA A 92 33.32 22.63 -6.11
#